data_AF-A0A0R3TQR9-F1
#
_entry.id   AF-A0A0R3TQR9-F1
#
_cell.length_a   1.000
_cell.length_b   1.000
_cell.length_c   1.000
_cell.angle_alpha   90.00
_cell.angle_beta   90.00
_cell.angle_gamma   90.00
#
_symmetry.space_group_name_H-M   'P 1'
#
loop_
_entity.id
_entity.type
_entity.pdbx_description
1 polymer ?
#
loop_
_entity_poly.entity_id
_entity_poly.type
_entity_poly.pdbx_seq_one_letter_code
_entity_poly.pdbx_strand_id
1 'polypeptide(L)'
;MGDNCSIPANACNDHIRNPLLPNGGLPVAGNQACNINNDGNRCVPSVNSDIGPYFTCFCSEDRWVGDLSLSYDNCQKKVTNCDKMICIHGQCVDSLDGKEAICVCNEGYEDSPNCATFTGIWSTWSPWGHCLPACGTERWALRSRKCLSREGEHSGCHGPSIEFSACDPHACAVEEEIMVSQYFGAREVTLQAVFVLAAVSAVGLALFWRYRIYPSLAIRIRQNIQKAQEKND
;
A
#
# COMPACT_ATOMS: atom_id res chain seq x y z
N MET A 1 -0.23 -27.70 9.69
CA MET A 1 0.78 -28.78 9.68
C MET A 1 0.13 -30.13 9.95
N GLY A 2 0.85 -31.22 9.74
CA GLY A 2 0.35 -32.59 9.82
C GLY A 2 -0.43 -33.02 8.57
N ASP A 3 -0.66 -34.33 8.41
CA ASP A 3 -1.24 -34.94 7.21
C ASP A 3 -2.65 -34.45 6.87
N ASN A 4 -3.34 -33.82 7.83
CA ASN A 4 -4.70 -33.30 7.67
C ASN A 4 -4.88 -31.85 8.17
N CYS A 5 -3.79 -31.05 8.17
CA CYS A 5 -3.82 -29.63 8.56
C CYS A 5 -4.42 -29.32 9.95
N SER A 6 -4.56 -30.31 10.82
CA SER A 6 -5.23 -30.19 12.11
C SER A 6 -4.36 -29.54 13.17
N ILE A 7 -3.04 -29.49 12.94
CA ILE A 7 -2.08 -28.87 13.83
C ILE A 7 -1.82 -27.44 13.35
N PRO A 8 -2.19 -26.41 14.14
CA PRO A 8 -1.87 -25.03 13.79
C PRO A 8 -0.35 -24.85 13.74
N ALA A 9 0.13 -24.24 12.66
CA ALA A 9 1.55 -23.96 12.49
C ALA A 9 1.99 -22.87 13.47
N ASN A 10 3.15 -23.05 14.10
CA ASN A 10 3.72 -22.12 15.06
C ASN A 10 4.98 -21.50 14.48
N ALA A 11 4.91 -20.25 14.02
CA ALA A 11 6.02 -19.56 13.38
C ALA A 11 7.28 -19.39 14.26
N CYS A 12 7.18 -19.54 15.58
CA CYS A 12 8.36 -19.56 16.45
C CYS A 12 9.12 -20.88 16.37
N ASN A 13 8.41 -22.01 16.26
CA ASN A 13 9.03 -23.34 16.23
C ASN A 13 9.29 -23.82 14.79
N ASP A 14 8.43 -23.40 13.88
CA ASP A 14 8.30 -23.96 12.55
C ASP A 14 8.83 -23.00 11.49
N HIS A 15 9.49 -23.56 10.48
CA HIS A 15 9.86 -22.81 9.28
C HIS A 15 8.65 -22.71 8.34
N ILE A 16 8.08 -21.50 8.23
CA ILE A 16 6.87 -21.24 7.46
C ILE A 16 7.23 -20.97 6.00
N ARG A 17 6.89 -21.90 5.10
CA ARG A 17 6.93 -21.66 3.65
C ARG A 17 5.55 -21.23 3.16
N ASN A 18 5.48 -20.08 2.51
CA ASN A 18 4.26 -19.56 1.89
C ASN A 18 4.60 -18.93 0.54
N PRO A 19 4.23 -19.57 -0.58
CA PRO A 19 4.51 -19.07 -1.93
C PRO A 19 3.87 -17.71 -2.26
N LEU A 20 2.88 -17.27 -1.48
CA LEU A 20 2.17 -16.00 -1.67
C LEU A 20 2.84 -14.82 -0.94
N LEU A 21 3.88 -15.08 -0.14
CA LEU A 21 4.68 -14.05 0.53
C LEU A 21 5.98 -13.78 -0.24
N PRO A 22 6.55 -12.56 -0.15
CA PRO A 22 7.89 -12.28 -0.66
C PRO A 22 8.91 -13.29 -0.12
N ASN A 23 9.82 -13.78 -0.97
CA ASN A 23 10.82 -14.82 -0.67
C ASN A 23 10.26 -16.22 -0.34
N GLY A 24 8.99 -16.50 -0.62
CA GLY A 24 8.40 -17.83 -0.45
C GLY A 24 8.12 -18.22 1.00
N GLY A 25 8.07 -17.26 1.92
CA GLY A 25 7.75 -17.46 3.33
C GLY A 25 8.73 -16.80 4.29
N LEU A 26 8.70 -17.25 5.55
CA LEU A 26 9.66 -16.81 6.56
C LEU A 26 11.01 -17.51 6.34
N PRO A 27 12.13 -16.76 6.32
CA PRO A 27 13.45 -17.32 5.99
C PRO A 27 14.00 -18.26 7.06
N VAL A 28 13.59 -18.11 8.32
CA VAL A 28 14.05 -18.89 9.48
C VAL A 28 12.91 -19.08 10.49
N ALA A 29 13.04 -20.05 11.40
CA ALA A 29 12.11 -20.22 12.51
C ALA A 29 12.28 -19.09 13.55
N GLY A 30 11.18 -18.62 14.15
CA GLY A 30 11.19 -17.45 15.01
C GLY A 30 12.03 -17.59 16.28
N ASN A 31 12.10 -18.76 16.92
CA ASN A 31 12.95 -18.98 18.09
C ASN A 31 14.44 -18.77 17.76
N GLN A 32 14.85 -19.23 16.58
CA GLN A 32 16.19 -19.00 16.07
C GLN A 32 16.37 -17.52 15.76
N ALA A 33 15.45 -16.88 15.02
CA ALA A 33 15.51 -15.47 14.68
C ALA A 33 15.61 -14.55 15.91
N CYS A 34 14.76 -14.78 16.89
CA CYS A 34 14.67 -14.01 18.12
C CYS A 34 15.74 -14.39 19.15
N ASN A 35 16.62 -15.35 18.85
CA ASN A 35 17.73 -15.73 19.72
C ASN A 35 17.27 -15.97 21.18
N ILE A 36 16.22 -16.78 21.34
CA ILE A 36 15.48 -16.94 22.61
C ILE A 36 16.30 -17.62 23.72
N ASN A 37 17.41 -18.29 23.35
CA ASN A 37 18.31 -18.93 24.31
C ASN A 37 19.10 -17.91 25.14
N ASN A 38 19.13 -16.65 24.72
CA ASN A 38 19.73 -15.58 25.49
C ASN A 38 18.68 -14.91 26.38
N ASP A 39 19.05 -14.69 27.65
CA ASP A 39 18.15 -14.18 28.67
C ASP A 39 17.42 -12.91 28.22
N GLY A 40 16.09 -12.94 28.30
CA GLY A 40 15.18 -11.82 28.08
C GLY A 40 14.64 -11.67 26.66
N ASN A 41 15.20 -12.35 25.67
CA ASN A 41 14.60 -12.37 24.33
C ASN A 41 13.40 -13.31 24.29
N ARG A 42 12.31 -12.89 23.63
CA ARG A 42 11.11 -13.73 23.45
C ARG A 42 10.63 -13.71 22.01
N CYS A 43 10.20 -14.88 21.55
CA CYS A 43 9.45 -15.03 20.30
C CYS A 43 7.96 -15.16 20.64
N VAL A 44 7.12 -14.39 19.94
CA VAL A 44 5.67 -14.52 20.05
C VAL A 44 5.12 -14.92 18.69
N PRO A 45 4.50 -16.11 18.56
CA PRO A 45 3.84 -16.50 17.33
C PRO A 45 2.48 -15.80 17.25
N SER A 46 2.08 -15.43 16.05
CA SER A 46 0.80 -14.83 15.75
C SER A 46 0.29 -15.34 14.43
N VAL A 47 -1.03 -15.33 14.25
CA VAL A 47 -1.66 -15.77 13.01
C VAL A 47 -2.40 -14.58 12.42
N ASN A 48 -2.08 -14.30 11.17
CA ASN A 48 -2.79 -13.33 10.36
C ASN A 48 -3.60 -14.12 9.31
N SER A 49 -4.84 -13.69 9.05
CA SER A 49 -5.73 -14.35 8.09
C SER A 49 -5.17 -14.38 6.66
N ASP A 50 -4.33 -13.41 6.30
CA ASP A 50 -3.90 -13.19 4.92
C ASP A 50 -2.42 -13.54 4.71
N ILE A 51 -1.54 -13.33 5.70
CA ILE A 51 -0.11 -13.74 5.65
C ILE A 51 0.06 -15.19 6.12
N GLY A 52 -0.85 -15.66 6.97
CA GLY A 52 -0.70 -16.91 7.70
C GLY A 52 0.10 -16.73 9.00
N PRO A 53 0.74 -17.80 9.51
CA PRO A 53 1.52 -17.75 10.74
C PRO A 53 2.78 -16.90 10.56
N TYR A 54 2.99 -15.95 11.47
CA TYR A 54 4.20 -15.13 11.54
C TYR A 54 4.68 -15.02 12.99
N PHE A 55 5.90 -14.53 13.20
CA PHE A 55 6.43 -14.30 14.54
C PHE A 55 6.82 -12.84 14.73
N THR A 56 6.89 -12.42 15.98
CA THR A 56 7.46 -11.14 16.38
C THR A 56 8.48 -11.38 17.48
N CYS A 57 9.65 -10.78 17.31
CA CYS A 57 10.71 -10.81 18.30
C CYS A 57 10.56 -9.63 19.25
N PHE A 58 10.67 -9.92 20.54
CA PHE A 58 10.86 -8.89 21.53
C PHE A 58 12.20 -9.13 22.18
N CYS A 59 13.15 -8.28 21.84
CA CYS A 59 14.51 -8.38 22.35
C CYS A 59 14.57 -7.87 23.78
N SER A 60 15.51 -8.42 24.57
CA SER A 60 15.81 -7.88 25.89
C SER A 60 16.30 -6.45 25.73
N GLU A 61 15.56 -5.53 26.32
CA GLU A 61 15.93 -4.12 26.40
C GLU A 61 17.39 -3.99 26.90
N ASP A 62 18.11 -3.05 26.30
CA ASP A 62 19.52 -2.70 26.56
C ASP A 62 20.58 -3.79 26.31
N ARG A 63 20.21 -5.01 25.91
CA ARG A 63 21.15 -6.12 25.66
C ARG A 63 21.12 -6.65 24.24
N TRP A 64 19.96 -6.69 23.61
CA TRP A 64 19.78 -7.24 22.27
C TRP A 64 18.90 -6.32 21.43
N VAL A 65 19.28 -6.17 20.17
CA VAL A 65 18.52 -5.47 19.13
C VAL A 65 18.53 -6.31 17.86
N GLY A 66 17.65 -5.97 16.93
CA GLY A 66 17.67 -6.57 15.61
C GLY A 66 18.95 -6.24 14.86
N ASP A 67 19.55 -7.26 14.27
CA ASP A 67 20.61 -7.09 13.29
C ASP A 67 19.99 -6.58 11.98
N LEU A 68 20.33 -5.34 11.63
CA LEU A 68 19.83 -4.67 10.43
C LEU A 68 20.38 -5.26 9.13
N SER A 69 21.44 -6.08 9.19
CA SER A 69 21.92 -6.82 8.02
C SER A 69 20.98 -7.95 7.60
N LEU A 70 20.06 -8.35 8.49
CA LEU A 70 19.08 -9.39 8.25
C LEU A 70 17.73 -8.77 7.89
N SER A 71 17.13 -9.22 6.79
CA SER A 71 15.89 -8.68 6.24
C SER A 71 14.61 -9.18 6.93
N TYR A 72 14.70 -9.64 8.17
CA TYR A 72 13.60 -10.20 8.94
C TYR A 72 13.70 -9.81 10.42
N ASP A 73 12.58 -9.83 11.14
CA ASP A 73 12.55 -9.49 12.57
C ASP A 73 13.41 -10.47 13.39
N ASN A 74 14.29 -9.96 14.23
CA ASN A 74 15.32 -10.78 14.87
C ASN A 74 15.90 -10.08 16.13
N CYS A 75 16.65 -10.82 16.95
CA CYS A 75 17.41 -10.29 18.08
C CYS A 75 18.85 -10.80 18.07
N GLN A 76 19.51 -10.71 16.91
CA GLN A 76 20.84 -11.29 16.69
C GLN A 76 22.00 -10.35 16.98
N LYS A 77 21.74 -9.03 17.11
CA LYS A 77 22.77 -8.06 17.41
C LYS A 77 22.77 -7.72 18.90
N LYS A 78 23.92 -7.87 19.55
CA LYS A 78 24.09 -7.42 20.93
C LYS A 78 24.18 -5.89 20.95
N VAL A 79 23.46 -5.24 21.85
CA VAL A 79 23.53 -3.79 22.04
C VAL A 79 24.91 -3.43 22.59
N THR A 80 25.62 -2.58 21.86
CA THR A 80 26.87 -1.95 22.30
C THR A 80 26.61 -0.55 22.88
N ASN A 81 27.62 0.11 23.44
CA ASN A 81 27.45 1.51 23.86
C ASN A 81 27.51 2.44 22.64
N CYS A 82 28.19 2.03 21.58
CA CYS A 82 28.10 2.70 20.28
C CYS A 82 26.71 2.64 19.66
N ASP A 83 25.92 1.60 19.94
CA ASP A 83 24.50 1.56 19.55
C ASP A 83 23.61 2.50 20.37
N LYS A 84 24.16 3.26 21.31
CA LYS A 84 23.42 4.22 22.14
C LYS A 84 23.82 5.67 21.84
N MET A 85 24.79 5.92 20.95
CA MET A 85 25.27 7.26 20.63
C MET A 85 25.72 7.36 19.17
N ILE A 86 25.62 8.54 18.56
CA ILE A 86 26.00 8.77 17.16
C ILE A 86 27.14 9.79 17.10
N CYS A 87 28.16 9.50 16.29
CA CYS A 87 29.30 10.39 16.08
C CYS A 87 29.16 11.06 14.70
N ILE A 88 28.66 12.30 14.65
CA ILE A 88 28.33 12.99 13.38
C ILE A 88 29.58 13.23 12.52
N HIS A 89 30.72 13.51 13.16
CA HIS A 89 32.02 13.71 12.52
C HIS A 89 33.11 12.86 13.18
N GLY A 90 32.80 11.59 13.48
CA GLY A 90 33.75 10.68 14.09
C GLY A 90 33.35 9.23 13.94
N GLN A 91 34.23 8.34 14.39
CA GLN A 91 33.95 6.91 14.50
C GLN A 91 33.66 6.58 15.96
N CYS A 92 32.58 5.83 16.19
CA CYS A 92 32.32 5.32 17.53
C CYS A 92 33.18 4.08 17.80
N VAL A 93 33.83 4.05 18.96
CA VAL A 93 34.62 2.91 19.42
C VAL A 93 34.16 2.54 20.82
N ASP A 94 33.79 1.27 21.02
CA ASP A 94 33.53 0.73 22.35
C ASP A 94 34.86 0.44 23.07
N SER A 95 34.87 0.67 24.38
CA SER A 95 35.97 0.22 25.26
C SER A 95 36.08 -1.31 25.23
N LEU A 96 37.28 -1.84 25.48
CA LEU A 96 37.56 -3.29 25.50
C LEU A 96 36.63 -4.05 26.46
N ASP A 97 36.21 -3.42 27.55
CA ASP A 97 35.30 -4.00 28.54
C ASP A 97 33.82 -3.87 28.16
N GLY A 98 33.50 -3.19 27.05
CA GLY A 98 32.14 -2.96 26.58
C GLY A 98 31.28 -2.10 27.50
N LYS A 99 31.90 -1.32 28.41
CA LYS A 99 31.21 -0.48 29.40
C LYS A 99 31.08 0.98 29.01
N GLU A 100 31.96 1.45 28.13
CA GLU A 100 32.01 2.83 27.66
C GLU A 100 32.13 2.84 26.13
N ALA A 101 31.67 3.93 25.51
CA ALA A 101 31.91 4.23 24.10
C ALA A 101 32.38 5.68 23.98
N ILE A 102 33.27 5.92 23.01
CA ILE A 102 33.80 7.25 22.71
C ILE A 102 33.70 7.53 21.22
N CYS A 103 33.38 8.78 20.88
CA CYS A 103 33.52 9.28 19.52
C CYS A 103 34.97 9.69 19.29
N VAL A 104 35.67 8.95 18.44
CA VAL A 104 36.96 9.36 17.91
C VAL A 104 36.69 10.32 16.76
N CYS A 105 36.90 11.62 17.00
CA CYS A 105 36.60 12.66 16.03
C CYS A 105 37.55 12.62 14.84
N ASN A 106 37.03 12.97 13.66
CA ASN A 106 37.85 13.22 12.47
C ASN A 106 38.67 14.50 12.63
N GLU A 107 39.79 14.60 11.92
CA GLU A 107 40.64 15.80 11.92
C GLU A 107 39.82 17.07 11.63
N GLY A 108 40.02 18.11 12.44
CA GLY A 108 39.30 19.39 12.35
C GLY A 108 37.96 19.45 13.09
N TYR A 109 37.52 18.37 13.73
CA TYR A 109 36.31 18.31 14.56
C TYR A 109 36.58 17.96 16.02
N GLU A 110 37.85 17.91 16.44
CA GLU A 110 38.31 17.53 17.79
C GLU A 110 37.68 18.40 18.89
N ASP A 111 37.53 19.70 18.65
CA ASP A 111 36.93 20.66 19.59
C ASP A 111 35.44 20.95 19.30
N SER A 112 34.82 20.22 18.38
CA SER A 112 33.44 20.49 17.94
C SER A 112 32.41 19.80 18.83
N PRO A 113 31.39 20.51 19.36
CA PRO A 113 30.27 19.89 20.07
C PRO A 113 29.44 18.95 19.17
N ASN A 114 29.59 19.08 17.84
CA ASN A 114 28.94 18.21 16.87
C ASN A 114 29.57 16.80 16.81
N CYS A 115 30.78 16.59 17.34
CA CYS A 115 31.41 15.26 17.33
C CYS A 115 30.69 14.25 18.25
N ALA A 116 30.13 14.71 19.38
CA ALA A 116 29.51 13.88 20.41
C ALA A 116 28.00 14.16 20.62
N THR A 117 27.30 14.62 19.58
CA THR A 117 25.87 14.94 19.68
C THR A 117 25.02 13.66 19.74
N PHE A 118 24.20 13.54 20.78
CA PHE A 118 23.26 12.43 20.94
C PHE A 118 22.10 12.56 19.96
N THR A 119 21.95 11.61 19.05
CA THR A 119 20.80 11.51 18.14
C THR A 119 20.15 10.13 18.27
N GLY A 120 18.83 10.07 18.16
CA GLY A 120 18.06 8.82 18.24
C GLY A 120 18.37 7.86 17.09
N ILE A 121 18.14 6.57 17.33
CA ILE A 121 18.36 5.50 16.35
C ILE A 121 17.02 4.90 15.93
N TRP A 122 16.84 4.66 14.64
CA TRP A 122 15.66 3.95 14.15
C TRP A 122 15.70 2.47 14.56
N SER A 123 14.58 1.94 15.05
CA SER A 123 14.38 0.51 15.20
C SER A 123 14.45 -0.20 13.84
N THR A 124 14.51 -1.53 13.87
CA THR A 124 14.20 -2.34 12.69
C THR A 124 12.83 -1.96 12.15
N TRP A 125 12.69 -2.08 10.83
CA TRP A 125 11.40 -2.05 10.21
C TRP A 125 10.56 -3.24 10.68
N SER A 126 9.27 -3.01 10.88
CA SER A 126 8.29 -4.08 10.94
C SER A 126 8.37 -4.92 9.66
N PRO A 127 7.85 -6.16 9.68
CA PRO A 127 7.51 -6.86 8.46
C PRO A 127 6.66 -5.97 7.56
N TRP A 128 6.77 -6.16 6.25
CA TRP A 128 5.84 -5.55 5.31
C TRP A 128 4.42 -6.03 5.63
N GLY A 129 3.51 -5.08 5.74
CA GLY A 129 2.08 -5.31 5.81
C GLY A 129 1.54 -5.85 4.49
N HIS A 130 0.23 -6.13 4.46
CA HIS A 130 -0.38 -6.70 3.26
C HIS A 130 -0.38 -5.67 2.15
N CYS A 131 -0.30 -6.17 0.93
CA CYS A 131 -0.64 -5.41 -0.25
C CYS A 131 -2.12 -5.05 -0.18
N LEU A 132 -2.41 -3.79 0.11
CA LEU A 132 -3.74 -3.20 0.15
C LEU A 132 -3.99 -2.34 -1.09
N PRO A 133 -5.19 -2.41 -1.69
CA PRO A 133 -6.22 -3.43 -1.46
C PRO A 133 -5.71 -4.85 -1.72
N ALA A 134 -6.34 -5.88 -1.12
CA ALA A 134 -5.93 -7.29 -1.26
C ALA A 134 -5.95 -7.82 -2.72
N CYS A 135 -6.46 -7.00 -3.63
CA CYS A 135 -7.01 -7.32 -4.91
C CYS A 135 -6.89 -6.08 -5.81
N GLY A 136 -6.64 -6.21 -7.12
CA GLY A 136 -6.53 -5.08 -8.04
C GLY A 136 -5.12 -4.88 -8.64
N THR A 137 -4.99 -3.85 -9.47
CA THR A 137 -3.74 -3.51 -10.19
C THR A 137 -2.81 -2.61 -9.39
N GLU A 138 -3.37 -1.65 -8.67
CA GLU A 138 -2.63 -0.69 -7.84
C GLU A 138 -2.72 -1.11 -6.37
N ARG A 139 -1.62 -1.69 -5.86
CA ARG A 139 -1.57 -2.26 -4.51
C ARG A 139 -0.29 -1.82 -3.81
N TRP A 140 -0.38 -1.56 -2.52
CA TRP A 140 0.72 -1.06 -1.71
C TRP A 140 0.84 -1.81 -0.38
N ALA A 141 2.06 -2.16 -0.01
CA ALA A 141 2.42 -2.65 1.31
C ALA A 141 3.02 -1.52 2.14
N LEU A 142 2.79 -1.58 3.46
CA LEU A 142 3.27 -0.60 4.44
C LEU A 142 4.20 -1.28 5.43
N ARG A 143 5.30 -0.64 5.82
CA ARG A 143 6.05 -1.01 7.03
C ARG A 143 6.35 0.21 7.88
N SER A 144 6.55 0.00 9.18
CA SER A 144 6.82 1.08 10.14
C SER A 144 8.02 0.76 11.02
N ARG A 145 8.65 1.79 11.57
CA ARG A 145 9.75 1.69 12.54
C ARG A 145 9.61 2.79 13.59
N LYS A 146 10.17 2.57 14.77
CA LYS A 146 10.11 3.50 15.89
C LYS A 146 11.44 4.20 16.09
N CYS A 147 11.42 5.45 16.53
CA CYS A 147 12.64 6.15 16.92
C CYS A 147 12.97 5.80 18.38
N LEU A 148 14.15 5.21 18.60
CA LEU A 148 14.69 4.89 19.92
C LEU A 148 15.58 6.07 20.35
N SER A 149 15.07 6.90 21.24
CA SER A 149 15.77 8.07 21.78
C SER A 149 15.50 8.24 23.27
N ARG A 150 16.49 8.77 23.99
CA ARG A 150 16.41 9.03 25.43
C ARG A 150 15.55 10.25 25.76
N GLU A 151 15.39 11.17 24.81
CA GLU A 151 14.67 12.45 25.00
C GLU A 151 13.17 12.38 24.65
N GLY A 152 12.66 11.22 24.26
CA GLY A 152 11.25 11.00 23.93
C GLY A 152 11.03 10.44 22.52
N GLU A 153 9.76 10.21 22.18
CA GLU A 153 9.38 9.64 20.88
C GLU A 153 9.62 10.67 19.77
N HIS A 154 10.39 10.30 18.73
CA HIS A 154 10.74 11.10 17.53
C HIS A 154 11.87 12.13 17.64
N SER A 155 12.50 12.35 18.79
CA SER A 155 13.66 13.24 18.88
C SER A 155 14.94 12.53 18.39
N GLY A 156 15.64 13.15 17.43
CA GLY A 156 16.97 12.73 17.01
C GLY A 156 17.04 11.63 15.92
N CYS A 157 15.93 11.06 15.43
CA CYS A 157 15.99 10.17 14.26
C CYS A 157 15.67 10.92 12.96
N HIS A 158 16.60 10.93 12.00
CA HIS A 158 16.38 11.53 10.68
C HIS A 158 15.81 10.50 9.68
N GLY A 159 14.75 10.87 8.96
CA GLY A 159 14.08 10.03 7.96
C GLY A 159 12.65 9.65 8.32
N PRO A 160 11.94 8.89 7.47
CA PRO A 160 10.55 8.54 7.73
C PRO A 160 10.43 7.37 8.73
N SER A 161 9.39 7.40 9.56
CA SER A 161 8.99 6.29 10.44
C SER A 161 8.11 5.26 9.73
N ILE A 162 7.68 5.53 8.50
CA ILE A 162 6.75 4.74 7.71
C ILE A 162 7.25 4.67 6.26
N GLU A 163 7.18 3.49 5.65
CA GLU A 163 7.58 3.27 4.26
C GLU A 163 6.52 2.48 3.50
N PHE A 164 6.35 2.82 2.21
CA PHE A 164 5.41 2.20 1.30
C PHE A 164 6.17 1.50 0.17
N SER A 165 5.70 0.32 -0.23
CA SER A 165 6.21 -0.39 -1.41
C SER A 165 5.04 -0.80 -2.30
N ALA A 166 5.18 -0.62 -3.60
CA ALA A 166 4.23 -1.16 -4.56
C ALA A 166 4.28 -2.70 -4.55
N CYS A 167 3.14 -3.31 -4.82
CA CYS A 167 2.97 -4.76 -4.91
C CYS A 167 2.56 -5.19 -6.31
N ASP A 168 2.76 -6.46 -6.62
CA ASP A 168 2.32 -7.02 -7.89
C ASP A 168 0.77 -7.04 -8.00
N PRO A 169 0.24 -6.81 -9.22
CA PRO A 169 -1.19 -6.92 -9.51
C PRO A 169 -1.76 -8.29 -9.12
N HIS A 170 -3.00 -8.31 -8.63
CA HIS A 170 -3.68 -9.55 -8.25
C HIS A 170 -4.88 -9.87 -9.14
N ALA A 171 -5.04 -11.14 -9.49
CA ALA A 171 -5.91 -11.65 -10.57
C ALA A 171 -7.42 -11.36 -10.44
N CYS A 172 -7.92 -11.00 -9.26
CA CYS A 172 -9.29 -10.47 -9.15
C CYS A 172 -9.49 -9.13 -9.91
N ALA A 173 -8.41 -8.48 -10.36
CA ALA A 173 -8.45 -7.35 -11.31
C ALA A 173 -9.19 -7.68 -12.63
N VAL A 174 -9.39 -8.96 -12.95
CA VAL A 174 -10.14 -9.38 -14.13
C VAL A 174 -11.61 -8.92 -14.08
N GLU A 175 -12.21 -8.65 -12.91
CA GLU A 175 -13.60 -8.20 -12.87
C GLU A 175 -13.78 -6.68 -13.05
N GLU A 176 -12.85 -5.86 -12.57
CA GLU A 176 -12.99 -4.38 -12.65
C GLU A 176 -12.68 -3.84 -14.05
N GLU A 177 -11.63 -4.32 -14.72
CA GLU A 177 -11.32 -3.89 -16.09
C GLU A 177 -12.39 -4.33 -17.09
N ILE A 178 -12.96 -5.52 -16.90
CA ILE A 178 -14.05 -6.02 -17.74
C ILE A 178 -15.33 -5.22 -17.49
N MET A 179 -15.70 -4.95 -16.23
CA MET A 179 -16.94 -4.22 -15.92
C MET A 179 -16.91 -2.76 -16.37
N VAL A 180 -15.78 -2.07 -16.21
CA VAL A 180 -15.61 -0.68 -16.64
C VAL A 180 -15.59 -0.58 -18.17
N SER A 181 -14.86 -1.46 -18.86
CA SER A 181 -14.83 -1.52 -20.33
C SER A 181 -16.21 -1.85 -20.91
N GLN A 182 -16.94 -2.80 -20.32
CA GLN A 182 -18.30 -3.15 -20.74
C GLN A 182 -19.31 -2.03 -20.49
N TYR A 183 -19.21 -1.33 -19.36
CA TYR A 183 -20.07 -0.19 -19.03
C TYR A 183 -19.90 0.98 -20.01
N PHE A 184 -18.65 1.35 -20.33
CA PHE A 184 -18.38 2.40 -21.31
C PHE A 184 -18.81 2.00 -22.73
N GLY A 185 -18.56 0.75 -23.14
CA GLY A 185 -19.02 0.23 -24.43
C GLY A 185 -20.55 0.25 -24.59
N ALA A 186 -21.30 -0.12 -23.54
CA ALA A 186 -22.76 -0.08 -23.56
C ALA A 186 -23.32 1.36 -23.66
N ARG A 187 -22.64 2.33 -23.03
CA ARG A 187 -23.05 3.74 -23.07
C ARG A 187 -22.84 4.37 -24.44
N GLU A 188 -21.77 4.01 -25.16
CA GLU A 188 -21.54 4.50 -26.53
C GLU A 188 -22.61 3.97 -27.50
N VAL A 189 -22.92 2.68 -27.45
CA VAL A 189 -23.93 2.05 -28.32
C VAL A 189 -25.32 2.63 -28.07
N THR A 190 -25.70 2.86 -26.80
CA THR A 190 -27.00 3.45 -26.46
C THR A 190 -27.11 4.90 -26.92
N LEU A 191 -26.06 5.70 -26.76
CA LEU A 191 -26.05 7.10 -27.23
C LEU A 191 -26.20 7.18 -28.76
N GLN A 192 -25.47 6.33 -29.50
CA GLN A 192 -25.57 6.25 -30.96
C GLN A 192 -26.97 5.82 -31.40
N ALA A 193 -27.56 4.80 -30.76
CA ALA A 193 -28.92 4.36 -31.08
C ALA A 193 -29.97 5.45 -30.86
N VAL A 194 -29.86 6.23 -29.77
CA VAL A 194 -30.75 7.36 -29.48
C VAL A 194 -30.63 8.45 -30.56
N PHE A 195 -29.42 8.80 -30.98
CA PHE A 195 -29.23 9.79 -32.05
C PHE A 195 -29.82 9.32 -33.39
N VAL A 196 -29.63 8.04 -33.75
CA VAL A 196 -30.19 7.47 -34.97
C VAL A 196 -31.73 7.49 -34.93
N LEU A 197 -32.33 7.05 -33.81
CA LEU A 197 -33.79 7.06 -33.65
C LEU A 197 -34.37 8.48 -33.69
N ALA A 198 -33.72 9.44 -33.02
CA ALA A 198 -34.11 10.84 -33.05
C ALA A 198 -34.05 11.39 -34.48
N ALA A 199 -32.98 11.14 -35.22
CA ALA A 199 -32.83 11.58 -36.61
C ALA A 199 -33.90 10.97 -37.52
N VAL A 200 -34.13 9.65 -37.43
CA VAL A 200 -35.18 8.96 -38.21
C VAL A 200 -36.57 9.52 -37.90
N SER A 201 -36.86 9.76 -36.61
CA SER A 201 -38.14 10.34 -36.19
C SER A 201 -38.34 11.76 -36.71
N ALA A 202 -37.31 12.61 -36.67
CA ALA A 202 -37.35 13.98 -37.17
C ALA A 202 -37.54 14.01 -38.69
N VAL A 203 -36.84 13.15 -39.43
CA VAL A 203 -37.03 12.99 -40.88
C VAL A 203 -38.45 12.51 -41.18
N GLY A 204 -38.95 11.51 -40.45
CA GLY A 204 -40.33 11.02 -40.59
C GLY A 204 -41.37 12.11 -40.36
N LEU A 205 -41.22 12.92 -39.31
CA LEU A 205 -42.10 14.05 -39.01
C LEU A 205 -42.02 15.13 -40.09
N ALA A 206 -40.83 15.47 -40.58
CA ALA A 206 -40.65 16.45 -41.66
C ALA A 206 -41.32 15.99 -42.96
N LEU A 207 -41.16 14.72 -43.33
CA LEU A 207 -41.81 14.13 -44.50
C LEU A 207 -43.34 14.09 -44.32
N PHE A 208 -43.84 13.66 -43.16
CA PHE A 208 -45.28 13.66 -42.88
C PHE A 208 -45.87 15.08 -42.96
N TRP A 209 -45.17 16.06 -42.39
CA TRP A 209 -45.59 17.45 -42.44
C TRP A 209 -45.64 17.97 -43.88
N ARG A 210 -44.61 17.68 -44.69
CA ARG A 210 -44.52 18.08 -46.09
C ARG A 210 -45.57 17.40 -46.99
N TYR A 211 -45.86 16.11 -46.80
CA TYR A 211 -46.71 15.35 -47.70
C TYR A 211 -48.18 15.25 -47.28
N ARG A 212 -48.49 15.39 -45.98
CA ARG A 212 -49.88 15.27 -45.48
C ARG A 212 -50.42 16.59 -44.96
N ILE A 213 -49.69 17.26 -44.08
CA ILE A 213 -50.19 18.44 -43.37
C ILE A 213 -50.14 19.67 -44.27
N TYR A 214 -49.02 19.93 -44.93
CA TYR A 214 -48.84 21.10 -45.81
C TYR A 214 -49.86 21.16 -46.96
N PRO A 215 -50.07 20.12 -47.79
CA PRO A 215 -51.06 20.18 -48.86
C PRO A 215 -52.50 20.29 -48.33
N SER A 216 -52.85 19.62 -47.23
CA SER A 216 -54.20 19.72 -46.67
C SER A 216 -54.49 21.10 -46.07
N LEU A 217 -53.51 21.72 -45.41
CA LEU A 217 -53.57 23.12 -44.98
C LEU A 217 -53.68 24.07 -46.16
N ALA A 218 -52.86 23.88 -47.20
CA ALA A 218 -52.90 24.71 -48.40
C ALA A 218 -54.27 24.63 -49.11
N ILE A 219 -54.88 23.44 -49.18
CA ILE A 219 -56.23 23.25 -49.71
C ILE A 219 -57.27 23.95 -48.83
N ARG A 220 -57.23 23.76 -47.50
CA ARG A 220 -58.17 24.41 -46.57
C ARG A 220 -58.06 25.94 -46.60
N ILE A 221 -56.86 26.48 -46.69
CA ILE A 221 -56.63 27.93 -46.80
C ILE A 221 -57.23 28.46 -48.10
N ARG A 222 -57.01 27.78 -49.24
CA ARG A 222 -57.64 28.18 -50.52
C ARG A 222 -59.16 28.15 -50.44
N GLN A 223 -59.75 27.10 -49.86
CA GLN A 223 -61.20 26.99 -49.68
C GLN A 223 -61.76 28.12 -48.80
N ASN A 224 -61.05 28.49 -47.73
CA ASN A 224 -61.46 29.59 -46.86
C ASN A 224 -61.34 30.96 -47.55
N ILE A 225 -60.30 31.17 -48.37
CA ILE A 225 -60.15 32.41 -49.16
C ILE A 225 -61.28 32.53 -50.20
N GLN A 226 -61.61 31.45 -50.92
CA GLN A 226 -62.71 31.44 -51.89
C GLN A 226 -64.06 31.75 -51.24
N LYS A 227 -64.37 31.12 -50.09
CA LYS A 227 -65.59 31.43 -49.32
C LYS A 227 -65.64 32.86 -48.79
N ALA A 228 -64.50 33.47 -48.49
CA ALA A 228 -64.44 34.86 -48.05
C ALA A 228 -64.66 35.84 -49.21
N GLN A 229 -64.28 35.47 -50.43
CA GLN A 229 -64.53 36.25 -51.65
C GLN A 229 -66.01 36.17 -52.07
N GLU A 230 -66.63 34.99 -52.02
CA GLU A 230 -68.07 34.80 -52.32
C GLU A 230 -69.02 35.52 -51.34
N LYS A 231 -68.54 35.95 -50.17
CA LYS A 231 -69.33 36.67 -49.16
C LYS A 231 -69.27 38.19 -49.31
N ASN A 232 -68.40 38.70 -50.18
CA ASN A 232 -68.16 40.13 -50.40
C ASN A 232 -68.65 40.63 -51.78
N ASP A 233 -69.23 39.77 -52.59
CA ASP A 233 -70.03 40.09 -53.80
C ASP A 233 -71.52 39.89 -53.49
#